data_AF-A0A1I7T7F0-F1
#
_entry.id   AF-A0A1I7T7F0-F1
#
_cell.length_a   1.000
_cell.length_b   1.000
_cell.length_c   1.000
_cell.angle_alpha   90.00
_cell.angle_beta   90.00
_cell.angle_gamma   90.00
#
_symmetry.space_group_name_H-M   'P 1'
#
loop_
_entity.id
_entity.type
_entity.pdbx_description
1 polymer ?
#
loop_
_entity_poly.entity_id
_entity_poly.type
_entity_poly.pdbx_seq_one_letter_code
_entity_poly.pdbx_strand_id
1 'polypeptide(L)'
;MIEFLHKWKCSNETSIDLEGCIGQLTQDLVKENLWGKEDADLMEMFLKDLKVMGFKFPELIGDDYTDPYAPSTNEKSRDVNCRRMHLEFDLIDPKKEVTIVLIAVNNFPWKYGIGLIQRLYQPYFASIIFCGSWYPNQIEDEDNFTSTIHPVNYIHMNPAEMTRGYFGYHCLTLVKEMGLSNVEGYFFMADDTVFNIWQRIDYSRVHHLLGYRNSSGGWWNGGYG
;
A
#
# COMPACT_ATOMS: atom_id res chain seq x y z
N MET A 1 -3.11 21.89 -10.65
CA MET A 1 -1.96 21.01 -10.31
C MET A 1 -2.07 19.63 -10.96
N ILE A 2 -3.06 18.79 -10.61
CA ILE A 2 -3.18 17.43 -11.17
C ILE A 2 -3.26 17.41 -12.70
N GLU A 3 -4.09 18.29 -13.28
CA GLU A 3 -4.23 18.39 -14.74
C GLU A 3 -2.93 18.83 -15.45
N PHE A 4 -2.16 19.70 -14.81
CA PHE A 4 -0.85 20.12 -15.30
C PHE A 4 0.12 18.94 -15.31
N LEU A 5 0.26 18.25 -14.17
CA LEU A 5 1.15 17.08 -14.05
C LEU A 5 0.79 15.96 -15.03
N HIS A 6 -0.50 15.76 -15.30
CA HIS A 6 -0.94 14.73 -16.24
C HIS A 6 -0.57 15.05 -17.70
N LYS A 7 -0.51 16.33 -18.07
CA LYS A 7 -0.17 16.78 -19.44
C LYS A 7 1.31 17.12 -19.60
N TRP A 8 2.02 17.32 -18.49
CA TRP A 8 3.42 17.71 -18.51
C TRP A 8 4.28 16.61 -19.11
N LYS A 9 5.19 17.00 -19.99
CA LYS A 9 6.18 16.12 -20.61
C LYS A 9 7.54 16.78 -20.50
N CYS A 10 8.55 16.00 -20.15
CA CYS A 10 9.92 16.46 -20.18
C CYS A 10 10.34 16.74 -21.63
N SER A 11 10.98 17.88 -21.89
CA SER A 11 11.41 18.22 -23.24
C SER A 11 12.83 17.73 -23.51
N ASN A 12 12.97 16.91 -24.56
CA ASN A 12 14.24 16.29 -24.97
C ASN A 12 15.34 17.28 -25.42
N GLU A 13 15.04 18.56 -25.62
CA GLU A 13 16.01 19.55 -26.11
C GLU A 13 17.00 20.04 -25.04
N THR A 14 16.65 19.94 -23.76
CA THR A 14 17.47 20.47 -22.64
C THR A 14 17.76 19.48 -21.53
N SER A 15 17.04 18.36 -21.47
CA SER A 15 17.08 17.41 -20.35
C SER A 15 17.12 15.97 -20.87
N ILE A 16 18.32 15.42 -21.02
CA ILE A 16 18.55 14.06 -21.57
C ILE A 16 18.38 12.98 -20.48
N ASP A 17 18.42 13.36 -19.21
CA ASP A 17 18.37 12.46 -18.06
C ASP A 17 17.23 12.81 -17.09
N LEU A 18 16.92 11.87 -16.19
CA LEU A 18 15.82 12.00 -15.23
C LEU A 18 16.00 13.23 -14.33
N GLU A 19 17.24 13.53 -13.94
CA GLU A 19 17.57 14.71 -13.15
C GLU A 19 17.20 16.00 -13.89
N GLY A 20 17.59 16.13 -15.16
CA GLY A 20 17.22 17.26 -16.00
C GLY A 20 15.70 17.40 -16.11
N CYS A 21 14.98 16.29 -16.18
CA CYS A 21 13.51 16.30 -16.18
C CYS A 21 12.92 16.77 -14.84
N ILE A 22 13.47 16.32 -13.71
CA ILE A 22 13.05 16.80 -12.39
C ILE A 22 13.34 18.29 -12.25
N GLY A 23 14.53 18.75 -12.66
CA GLY A 23 14.90 20.16 -12.68
C GLY A 23 13.95 20.98 -13.54
N GLN A 24 13.65 20.54 -14.76
CA GLN A 24 12.71 21.21 -15.65
C GLN A 24 11.30 21.28 -15.04
N LEU A 25 10.80 20.17 -14.49
CA LEU A 25 9.49 20.12 -13.85
C LEU A 25 9.38 21.15 -12.72
N THR A 26 10.41 21.27 -11.88
CA THR A 26 10.40 22.23 -10.76
C THR A 26 10.31 23.66 -11.24
N GLN A 27 11.02 24.01 -12.31
CA GLN A 27 10.97 25.34 -12.92
C GLN A 27 9.62 25.62 -13.57
N ASP A 28 9.03 24.63 -14.24
CA ASP A 28 7.71 24.78 -14.85
C ASP A 28 6.60 24.88 -13.80
N LEU A 29 6.72 24.18 -12.67
CA LEU A 29 5.83 24.34 -11.52
C LEU A 29 5.89 25.76 -10.93
N VAL A 30 7.07 26.39 -10.90
CA VAL A 30 7.21 27.80 -10.50
C VAL A 30 6.54 28.74 -11.51
N LYS A 31 6.72 28.52 -12.81
CA LYS A 31 6.08 29.33 -13.87
C LYS A 31 4.55 29.29 -13.79
N GLU A 32 3.99 28.13 -13.49
CA GLU A 32 2.54 27.94 -13.31
C GLU A 32 2.03 28.41 -11.94
N ASN A 33 2.86 29.07 -11.12
CA ASN A 33 2.57 29.50 -9.75
C ASN A 33 2.09 28.34 -8.84
N LEU A 34 2.54 27.12 -9.13
CA LEU A 34 2.23 25.95 -8.31
C LEU A 34 3.25 25.76 -7.18
N TRP A 35 4.50 26.16 -7.39
CA TRP A 35 5.60 26.13 -6.42
C TRP A 35 6.25 27.51 -6.23
N GLY A 36 6.84 27.73 -5.06
CA GLY A 36 7.69 28.89 -4.81
C GLY A 36 9.07 28.74 -5.46
N LYS A 37 9.73 29.86 -5.74
CA LYS A 37 11.09 29.86 -6.28
C LYS A 37 12.08 29.17 -5.32
N GLU A 38 11.90 29.39 -4.02
CA GLU A 38 12.71 28.76 -2.96
C GLU A 38 12.58 27.24 -2.98
N ASP A 39 11.39 26.70 -3.25
CA ASP A 39 11.14 25.25 -3.33
C ASP A 39 11.88 24.61 -4.52
N ALA A 40 11.91 25.32 -5.67
CA ALA A 40 12.65 24.87 -6.84
C ALA A 40 14.17 24.91 -6.60
N ASP A 41 14.67 25.96 -5.95
CA ASP A 41 16.09 26.09 -5.59
C ASP A 41 16.52 24.96 -4.63
N LEU A 42 15.68 24.64 -3.64
CA LEU A 42 15.91 23.52 -2.72
C LEU A 42 15.94 22.16 -3.43
N MET A 43 15.04 21.94 -4.38
CA MET A 43 15.05 20.70 -5.17
C MET A 43 16.32 20.58 -6.02
N GLU A 44 16.79 21.67 -6.62
CA GLU A 44 18.04 21.68 -7.39
C GLU A 44 19.25 21.37 -6.49
N MET A 45 19.28 21.91 -5.26
CA MET A 45 20.32 21.59 -4.27
C MET A 45 20.27 20.10 -3.88
N PHE A 46 19.08 19.55 -3.66
CA PHE A 46 18.90 18.14 -3.33
C PHE A 46 19.42 17.20 -4.44
N LEU A 47 19.14 17.50 -5.71
CA LEU A 47 19.65 16.73 -6.84
C LEU A 47 21.19 16.77 -6.92
N LYS A 48 21.79 17.92 -6.63
CA LYS A 48 23.25 18.07 -6.55
C LYS A 48 23.85 17.25 -5.41
N ASP A 49 23.24 17.28 -4.24
CA ASP A 49 23.71 16.51 -3.07
C ASP A 49 23.67 15.00 -3.35
N LEU A 50 22.62 14.51 -4.01
CA LEU A 50 22.54 13.11 -4.42
C LEU A 50 23.73 12.70 -5.30
N LYS A 51 24.10 13.52 -6.29
CA LYS A 51 25.29 13.29 -7.12
C LYS A 51 26.58 13.27 -6.30
N VAL A 52 26.73 14.19 -5.36
CA VAL A 52 27.91 14.26 -4.47
C VAL A 52 28.02 13.00 -3.61
N MET A 53 26.90 12.43 -3.19
CA MET A 53 26.85 11.16 -2.46
C MET A 53 27.08 9.92 -3.34
N GLY A 54 27.28 10.09 -4.65
CA GLY A 54 27.51 8.99 -5.59
C GLY A 54 26.22 8.28 -6.05
N PHE A 55 25.06 8.90 -5.84
CA PHE A 55 23.80 8.39 -6.38
C PHE A 55 23.83 8.44 -7.91
N LYS A 56 23.37 7.35 -8.54
CA LYS A 56 23.24 7.25 -10.00
C LYS A 56 21.77 7.29 -10.37
N PHE A 57 21.35 8.34 -11.06
CA PHE A 57 19.98 8.43 -11.55
C PHE A 57 19.72 7.34 -12.59
N PRO A 58 18.55 6.70 -12.55
CA PRO A 58 18.15 5.74 -13.57
C PRO A 58 17.95 6.45 -14.91
N GLU A 59 18.13 5.69 -16.00
CA GLU A 59 17.89 6.16 -17.35
C GLU A 59 16.39 6.38 -17.58
N LEU A 60 16.04 7.39 -18.38
CA LEU A 60 14.67 7.59 -18.81
C LEU A 60 14.29 6.49 -19.78
N ILE A 61 13.19 5.84 -19.43
CA ILE A 61 12.67 4.71 -20.16
C ILE A 61 11.65 5.22 -21.18
N GLY A 62 11.81 4.85 -22.46
CA GLY A 62 10.96 5.29 -23.56
C GLY A 62 9.58 4.60 -23.60
N ASP A 63 8.68 5.13 -24.43
CA ASP A 63 7.34 4.57 -24.66
C ASP A 63 7.37 3.13 -25.25
N ASP A 64 8.51 2.72 -25.80
CA ASP A 64 8.78 1.38 -26.36
C ASP A 64 9.28 0.38 -25.30
N TYR A 65 9.44 0.81 -24.06
CA TYR A 65 9.82 -0.09 -22.98
C TYR A 65 8.69 -1.03 -22.60
N THR A 66 8.94 -2.30 -22.86
CA THR A 66 8.19 -3.39 -22.25
C THR A 66 8.69 -3.57 -20.83
N ASP A 67 7.92 -3.09 -19.85
CA ASP A 67 8.19 -3.37 -18.45
C ASP A 67 8.23 -4.90 -18.26
N PRO A 68 9.38 -5.48 -17.84
CA PRO A 68 9.50 -6.92 -17.63
C PRO A 68 8.59 -7.41 -16.49
N TYR A 69 8.05 -6.50 -15.68
CA TYR A 69 7.05 -6.75 -14.65
C TYR A 69 5.62 -6.39 -15.08
N ALA A 70 5.42 -5.85 -16.28
CA ALA A 70 4.08 -5.58 -16.79
C ALA A 70 3.28 -6.87 -16.85
N PRO A 71 2.00 -6.82 -16.43
CA PRO A 71 1.15 -7.97 -16.48
C PRO A 71 0.99 -8.45 -17.93
N SER A 72 1.18 -9.75 -18.15
CA SER A 72 0.91 -10.38 -19.44
C SER A 72 -0.53 -10.12 -19.86
N THR A 73 -0.72 -9.68 -21.11
CA THR A 73 -2.05 -9.56 -21.75
C THR A 73 -2.70 -10.93 -21.97
N ASN A 74 -1.92 -12.01 -21.88
CA ASN A 74 -2.40 -13.38 -21.92
C ASN A 74 -2.71 -13.86 -20.49
N GLU A 75 -4.00 -13.87 -20.14
CA GLU A 75 -4.53 -14.28 -18.83
C GLU A 75 -4.25 -15.76 -18.44
N LYS A 76 -3.72 -16.56 -19.37
CA LYS A 76 -3.34 -17.96 -19.11
C LYS A 76 -1.85 -18.15 -18.81
N SER A 77 -1.03 -17.12 -19.06
CA SER A 77 0.40 -17.09 -18.70
C SER A 77 0.53 -17.10 -17.17
N ARG A 78 1.41 -17.96 -16.66
CA ARG A 78 1.74 -18.09 -15.22
C ARG A 78 3.17 -17.62 -14.92
N ASP A 79 3.80 -17.01 -15.92
CA ASP A 79 5.21 -16.66 -16.03
C ASP A 79 5.47 -15.19 -15.64
N VAL A 80 4.41 -14.41 -15.41
CA VAL A 80 4.42 -13.03 -14.90
C VAL A 80 3.80 -12.97 -13.49
N ASN A 81 4.25 -12.02 -12.65
CA ASN A 81 3.71 -11.73 -11.31
C ASN A 81 2.33 -11.03 -11.37
N CYS A 82 1.47 -11.42 -12.33
CA CYS A 82 0.05 -11.08 -12.35
C CYS A 82 -0.63 -11.78 -11.19
N ARG A 83 -0.81 -11.09 -10.06
CA ARG A 83 -1.52 -11.66 -8.91
C ARG A 83 -3.02 -11.59 -9.16
N ARG A 84 -3.69 -12.74 -9.08
CA ARG A 84 -5.16 -12.78 -9.06
C ARG A 84 -5.63 -12.20 -7.74
N MET A 85 -6.43 -11.14 -7.84
CA MET A 85 -7.21 -10.62 -6.74
C MET A 85 -8.60 -11.23 -6.82
N HIS A 86 -9.07 -11.86 -5.74
CA HIS A 86 -10.45 -12.31 -5.62
C HIS A 86 -11.19 -11.25 -4.80
N LEU A 87 -12.14 -10.56 -5.44
CA LEU A 87 -13.04 -9.63 -4.80
C LEU A 87 -14.47 -10.07 -5.08
N GLU A 88 -15.26 -10.22 -4.04
CA GLU A 88 -16.70 -10.37 -4.17
C GLU A 88 -17.34 -9.51 -3.07
N PHE A 89 -18.25 -8.63 -3.50
CA PHE A 89 -18.87 -7.62 -2.67
C PHE A 89 -20.32 -8.00 -2.42
N ASP A 90 -20.68 -8.19 -1.16
CA ASP A 90 -22.08 -8.14 -0.75
C ASP A 90 -22.47 -6.68 -0.52
N LEU A 91 -23.49 -6.22 -1.24
CA LEU A 91 -24.00 -4.85 -1.12
C LEU A 91 -24.74 -4.70 0.22
N ILE A 92 -24.08 -4.07 1.20
CA ILE A 92 -24.73 -3.66 2.47
C ILE A 92 -25.53 -2.36 2.22
N ASP A 93 -26.77 -2.31 2.72
CA ASP A 93 -27.76 -1.24 2.50
C ASP A 93 -27.22 0.17 2.88
N PRO A 94 -27.35 1.21 2.02
CA PRO A 94 -26.56 2.45 2.06
C PRO A 94 -27.08 3.50 3.07
N LYS A 95 -27.61 3.12 4.22
CA LYS A 95 -28.01 4.10 5.25
C LYS A 95 -26.80 4.62 6.02
N LYS A 96 -26.01 5.43 5.31
CA LYS A 96 -25.26 6.59 5.80
C LYS A 96 -24.22 6.30 6.89
N GLU A 97 -23.40 5.28 6.69
CA GLU A 97 -22.16 5.12 7.43
C GLU A 97 -20.97 5.20 6.48
N VAL A 98 -19.99 5.99 6.89
CA VAL A 98 -18.66 6.13 6.30
C VAL A 98 -18.17 4.76 5.82
N THR A 99 -17.90 4.63 4.53
CA THR A 99 -17.45 3.39 3.91
C THR A 99 -15.95 3.23 4.14
N ILE A 100 -15.60 2.84 5.35
CA ILE A 100 -14.22 2.56 5.73
C ILE A 100 -13.90 1.10 5.41
N VAL A 101 -12.74 0.87 4.79
CA VAL A 101 -12.22 -0.48 4.50
C VAL A 101 -11.13 -0.81 5.52
N LEU A 102 -11.20 -2.01 6.10
CA LEU A 102 -10.13 -2.53 6.94
C LEU A 102 -9.12 -3.32 6.09
N ILE A 103 -7.85 -3.02 6.25
CA ILE A 103 -6.72 -3.75 5.68
C ILE A 103 -6.06 -4.50 6.83
N ALA A 104 -6.23 -5.82 6.86
CA ALA A 104 -5.65 -6.69 7.87
C ALA A 104 -4.42 -7.39 7.27
N VAL A 105 -3.24 -7.04 7.78
CA VAL A 105 -1.96 -7.47 7.25
C VAL A 105 -1.35 -8.55 8.13
N ASN A 106 -0.74 -9.55 7.50
CA ASN A 106 0.04 -10.56 8.20
C ASN A 106 1.48 -10.63 7.68
N ASN A 107 2.42 -10.77 8.61
CA ASN A 107 3.85 -10.93 8.33
C ASN A 107 4.22 -12.32 7.77
N PHE A 108 3.43 -13.36 8.10
CA PHE A 108 3.61 -14.75 7.68
C PHE A 108 2.33 -15.28 6.99
N PRO A 109 2.34 -16.50 6.42
CA PRO A 109 1.13 -17.09 5.91
C PRO A 109 0.20 -17.55 7.03
N TRP A 110 -1.05 -17.06 7.03
CA TRP A 110 -2.07 -17.62 7.92
C TRP A 110 -2.49 -19.00 7.46
N LYS A 111 -2.65 -19.89 8.43
CA LYS A 111 -3.21 -21.23 8.25
C LYS A 111 -4.63 -21.35 8.79
N TYR A 112 -5.02 -20.48 9.72
CA TYR A 112 -6.34 -20.49 10.36
C TYR A 112 -6.71 -19.08 10.83
N GLY A 113 -7.96 -18.89 11.26
CA GLY A 113 -8.40 -17.67 11.96
C GLY A 113 -8.91 -16.52 11.08
N ILE A 114 -8.82 -16.62 9.75
CA ILE A 114 -9.40 -15.62 8.82
C ILE A 114 -10.88 -15.40 9.11
N GLY A 115 -11.64 -16.49 9.29
CA GLY A 115 -13.06 -16.45 9.61
C GLY A 115 -13.38 -15.73 10.92
N LEU A 116 -12.49 -15.79 11.91
CA LEU A 116 -12.66 -15.10 13.18
C LEU A 116 -12.52 -13.58 12.99
N ILE A 117 -11.48 -13.15 12.25
CA ILE A 117 -11.25 -11.73 11.94
C ILE A 117 -12.38 -11.17 11.07
N GLN A 118 -12.89 -11.96 10.11
CA GLN A 118 -14.08 -11.60 9.33
C GLN A 118 -15.28 -11.32 10.24
N ARG A 119 -15.63 -12.25 11.14
CA ARG A 119 -16.77 -12.10 12.06
C ARG A 119 -16.60 -10.93 13.04
N LEU A 120 -15.37 -10.67 13.48
CA LEU A 120 -15.10 -9.59 14.42
C LEU A 120 -15.28 -8.20 13.79
N TYR A 121 -14.89 -8.03 12.52
CA TYR A 121 -14.75 -6.72 11.90
C TYR A 121 -15.75 -6.43 10.77
N GLN A 122 -16.28 -7.43 10.06
CA GLN A 122 -17.25 -7.21 8.97
C GLN A 122 -18.48 -6.40 9.40
N PRO A 123 -19.00 -6.51 10.65
CA PRO A 123 -20.13 -5.67 11.07
C PRO A 123 -19.80 -4.17 11.20
N TYR A 124 -18.52 -3.79 11.20
CA TYR A 124 -18.05 -2.43 11.50
C TYR A 124 -17.33 -1.75 10.34
N PHE A 125 -17.00 -2.50 9.29
CA PHE A 125 -16.31 -2.00 8.11
C PHE A 125 -17.08 -2.41 6.86
N ALA A 126 -17.05 -1.55 5.84
CA ALA A 126 -17.72 -1.84 4.57
C ALA A 126 -17.12 -3.06 3.87
N SER A 127 -15.82 -3.29 4.06
CA SER A 127 -15.13 -4.51 3.62
C SER A 127 -13.85 -4.71 4.43
N ILE A 128 -13.38 -5.96 4.48
CA ILE A 128 -12.07 -6.32 4.99
C ILE A 128 -11.27 -6.88 3.83
N ILE A 129 -10.05 -6.37 3.65
CA ILE A 129 -9.07 -6.89 2.72
C ILE A 129 -7.91 -7.44 3.54
N PHE A 130 -7.69 -8.74 3.40
CA PHE A 130 -6.53 -9.40 3.99
C PHE A 130 -5.32 -9.23 3.07
N CYS A 131 -4.13 -9.12 3.64
CA CYS A 131 -2.93 -8.94 2.86
C CYS A 131 -1.72 -9.61 3.52
N GLY A 132 -0.85 -10.20 2.71
CA GLY A 132 0.30 -10.96 3.19
C GLY A 132 0.57 -12.18 2.33
N SER A 133 1.43 -13.08 2.79
CA SER A 133 1.66 -14.32 2.06
C SER A 133 0.46 -15.25 2.21
N TRP A 134 -0.09 -15.72 1.09
CA TRP A 134 -1.31 -16.53 1.10
C TRP A 134 -1.23 -17.73 0.20
N TYR A 135 -1.61 -18.88 0.76
CA TYR A 135 -1.62 -20.16 0.12
C TYR A 135 -2.95 -20.85 0.47
N PRO A 136 -3.97 -20.77 -0.40
CA PRO A 136 -5.33 -21.24 -0.09
C PRO A 136 -5.36 -22.69 0.39
N ASN A 137 -4.50 -23.52 -0.18
CA ASN A 137 -4.38 -24.95 0.11
C ASN A 137 -3.84 -25.25 1.53
N GLN A 138 -3.34 -24.22 2.23
CA GLN A 138 -2.79 -24.32 3.58
C GLN A 138 -3.75 -23.75 4.63
N ILE A 139 -4.92 -23.26 4.21
CA ILE A 139 -5.95 -22.82 5.15
C ILE A 139 -6.72 -24.05 5.62
N GLU A 140 -6.75 -24.21 6.93
CA GLU A 140 -7.48 -25.26 7.63
C GLU A 140 -8.65 -24.61 8.39
N ASP A 141 -9.86 -25.05 8.06
CA ASP A 141 -11.03 -24.72 8.87
C ASP A 141 -11.09 -25.72 10.03
N GLU A 142 -10.64 -25.30 11.21
CA GLU A 142 -10.62 -26.16 12.40
C GLU A 142 -12.03 -26.41 12.97
N ASP A 143 -12.91 -25.41 12.93
CA ASP A 143 -14.28 -25.50 13.43
C ASP A 143 -15.25 -24.55 12.71
N ASN A 144 -16.54 -24.60 13.08
CA ASN A 144 -17.60 -23.77 12.49
C ASN A 144 -17.52 -22.27 12.88
N PHE A 145 -16.75 -21.92 13.91
CA PHE A 145 -16.58 -20.56 14.41
C PHE A 145 -15.41 -19.84 13.74
N THR A 146 -14.30 -20.55 13.47
CA THR A 146 -13.10 -20.05 12.81
C THR A 146 -13.11 -20.28 11.31
N SER A 147 -14.10 -21.03 10.80
CA SER A 147 -14.25 -21.32 9.38
C SER A 147 -14.26 -20.05 8.54
N THR A 148 -13.48 -20.07 7.46
CA THR A 148 -13.35 -18.97 6.54
C THR A 148 -14.70 -18.67 5.87
N ILE A 149 -15.16 -17.43 5.94
CA ILE A 149 -16.37 -17.00 5.24
C ILE A 149 -15.96 -16.68 3.81
N HIS A 150 -16.53 -17.43 2.87
CA HIS A 150 -16.33 -17.16 1.45
C HIS A 150 -17.42 -16.20 0.93
N PRO A 151 -17.05 -15.22 0.11
CA PRO A 151 -15.71 -14.92 -0.43
C PRO A 151 -14.71 -14.27 0.54
N VAL A 152 -13.42 -14.46 0.26
CA VAL A 152 -12.32 -13.79 0.98
C VAL A 152 -11.63 -12.78 0.06
N ASN A 153 -11.64 -11.50 0.46
CA ASN A 153 -10.84 -10.48 -0.22
C ASN A 153 -9.40 -10.57 0.29
N TYR A 154 -8.48 -11.02 -0.57
CA TYR A 154 -7.09 -11.23 -0.19
C TYR A 154 -6.13 -10.68 -1.26
N ILE A 155 -5.14 -9.89 -0.83
CA ILE A 155 -3.99 -9.46 -1.64
C ILE A 155 -2.76 -10.28 -1.26
N HIS A 156 -2.36 -11.18 -2.16
CA HIS A 156 -1.16 -11.96 -1.97
C HIS A 156 0.09 -11.06 -2.06
N MET A 157 0.98 -11.17 -1.07
CA MET A 157 2.31 -10.60 -1.05
C MET A 157 3.37 -11.68 -0.93
N ASN A 158 4.41 -11.59 -1.77
CA ASN A 158 5.52 -12.52 -1.72
C ASN A 158 6.22 -12.36 -0.34
N PRO A 159 6.62 -13.46 0.33
CA PRO A 159 7.40 -13.37 1.57
C PRO A 159 8.62 -12.44 1.48
N ALA A 160 9.25 -12.34 0.30
CA ALA A 160 10.37 -11.44 0.04
C ALA A 160 9.96 -9.95 0.05
N GLU A 161 8.74 -9.63 -0.40
CA GLU A 161 8.21 -8.26 -0.31
C GLU A 161 7.77 -7.96 1.11
N MET A 162 7.10 -8.91 1.77
CA MET A 162 6.62 -8.71 3.14
C MET A 162 7.76 -8.55 4.14
N THR A 163 8.91 -9.19 3.88
CA THR A 163 10.12 -9.16 4.71
C THR A 163 9.76 -9.26 6.20
N ARG A 164 9.14 -10.37 6.62
CA ARG A 164 8.73 -10.59 8.03
C ARG A 164 7.93 -9.42 8.64
N GLY A 165 7.11 -8.74 7.83
CA GLY A 165 6.25 -7.64 8.27
C GLY A 165 6.86 -6.24 8.13
N TYR A 166 8.16 -6.10 7.86
CA TYR A 166 8.82 -4.77 7.74
C TYR A 166 8.16 -3.88 6.68
N PHE A 167 7.64 -4.49 5.61
CA PHE A 167 6.99 -3.77 4.52
C PHE A 167 5.49 -4.04 4.43
N GLY A 168 4.85 -4.39 5.56
CA GLY A 168 3.41 -4.61 5.64
C GLY A 168 2.58 -3.41 5.13
N TYR A 169 3.09 -2.19 5.32
CA TYR A 169 2.47 -0.96 4.82
C TYR A 169 2.33 -0.91 3.29
N HIS A 170 3.09 -1.71 2.54
CA HIS A 170 2.93 -1.82 1.09
C HIS A 170 1.52 -2.28 0.70
N CYS A 171 0.87 -3.10 1.52
CA CYS A 171 -0.54 -3.49 1.36
C CYS A 171 -1.47 -2.28 1.24
N LEU A 172 -1.23 -1.21 1.99
CA LEU A 172 -2.04 0.01 1.91
C LEU A 172 -1.92 0.67 0.53
N THR A 173 -0.73 0.63 -0.07
CA THR A 173 -0.49 1.19 -1.41
C THR A 173 -1.23 0.36 -2.47
N LEU A 174 -1.13 -0.97 -2.39
CA LEU A 174 -1.84 -1.89 -3.29
C LEU A 174 -3.37 -1.71 -3.19
N VAL A 175 -3.92 -1.61 -1.99
CA VAL A 175 -5.36 -1.37 -1.79
C VAL A 175 -5.79 -0.01 -2.35
N LYS A 176 -4.93 1.01 -2.24
CA LYS A 176 -5.22 2.34 -2.81
C LYS A 176 -5.24 2.31 -4.34
N GLU A 177 -4.31 1.58 -4.95
CA GLU A 177 -4.22 1.40 -6.40
C GLU A 177 -5.43 0.68 -7.00
N MET A 178 -6.16 -0.12 -6.20
CA MET A 178 -7.40 -0.78 -6.64
C MET A 178 -8.53 0.20 -6.99
N GLY A 179 -8.44 1.47 -6.57
CA GLY A 179 -9.40 2.51 -6.97
C GLY A 179 -10.83 2.23 -6.52
N LEU A 180 -11.01 1.63 -5.33
CA LEU A 180 -12.34 1.32 -4.79
C LEU A 180 -13.21 2.60 -4.71
N SER A 181 -14.34 2.57 -5.41
CA SER A 181 -15.32 3.66 -5.41
C SER A 181 -16.03 3.76 -4.08
N ASN A 182 -16.42 4.98 -3.70
CA ASN A 182 -17.15 5.24 -2.46
C ASN A 182 -16.42 4.68 -1.24
N VAL A 183 -15.11 4.91 -1.09
CA VAL A 183 -14.35 4.62 0.14
C VAL A 183 -13.86 5.94 0.72
N GLU A 184 -14.26 6.24 1.95
CA GLU A 184 -13.88 7.50 2.62
C GLU A 184 -12.49 7.40 3.25
N GLY A 185 -12.08 6.19 3.67
CA GLY A 185 -10.79 5.96 4.27
C GLY A 185 -10.48 4.48 4.49
N TYR A 186 -9.28 4.22 5.01
CA TYR A 186 -8.77 2.87 5.27
C TYR A 186 -8.25 2.78 6.70
N PHE A 187 -8.55 1.69 7.39
CA PHE A 187 -7.79 1.29 8.58
C PHE A 187 -6.74 0.26 8.19
N PHE A 188 -5.54 0.43 8.71
CA PHE A 188 -4.46 -0.53 8.56
C PHE A 188 -4.23 -1.21 9.92
N MET A 189 -4.28 -2.53 9.93
CA MET A 189 -4.08 -3.36 11.12
C MET A 189 -3.02 -4.42 10.81
N ALA A 190 -1.99 -4.51 11.64
CA ALA A 190 -1.00 -5.59 11.58
C ALA A 190 -1.45 -6.78 12.44
N ASP A 191 -0.87 -7.96 12.21
CA ASP A 191 -1.23 -9.24 12.83
C ASP A 191 -1.02 -9.28 14.35
N ASP A 192 -0.14 -8.44 14.87
CA ASP A 192 0.13 -8.26 16.30
C ASP A 192 -0.80 -7.23 16.97
N THR A 193 -1.77 -6.69 16.24
CA THR A 193 -2.71 -5.68 16.74
C THR A 193 -4.16 -6.13 16.60
N VAL A 194 -4.96 -5.81 17.63
CA VAL A 194 -6.41 -5.94 17.59
C VAL A 194 -6.98 -4.53 17.71
N PHE A 195 -7.72 -4.10 16.69
CA PHE A 195 -8.37 -2.80 16.74
C PHE A 195 -9.58 -2.86 17.66
N ASN A 196 -9.58 -1.98 18.65
CA ASN A 196 -10.64 -1.86 19.65
C ASN A 196 -11.79 -1.01 19.09
N ILE A 197 -12.59 -1.64 18.24
CA ILE A 197 -13.75 -1.04 17.54
C ILE A 197 -14.90 -0.65 18.47
N TRP A 198 -14.94 -1.13 19.72
CA TRP A 198 -15.96 -0.77 20.71
C TRP A 198 -15.66 0.54 21.45
N GLN A 199 -14.52 1.18 21.15
CA GLN A 199 -14.19 2.52 21.63
C GLN A 199 -14.34 3.53 20.49
N ARG A 200 -14.99 4.66 20.75
CA ARG A 200 -15.10 5.74 19.77
C ARG A 200 -13.73 6.40 19.57
N ILE A 201 -13.24 6.40 18.35
CA ILE A 201 -12.01 7.11 17.96
C ILE A 201 -12.40 8.40 17.26
N ASP A 202 -11.89 9.52 17.76
CA ASP A 202 -12.04 10.83 17.12
C ASP A 202 -11.03 10.94 15.97
N TYR A 203 -11.49 10.76 14.73
CA TYR A 203 -10.68 10.80 13.52
C TYR A 203 -10.19 12.21 13.16
N SER A 204 -10.71 13.26 13.81
CA SER A 204 -10.23 14.64 13.61
C SER A 204 -8.90 14.92 14.32
N ARG A 205 -8.42 13.97 15.12
CA ARG A 205 -7.19 14.08 15.92
C ARG A 205 -6.18 13.03 15.48
N VAL A 206 -4.93 13.46 15.35
CA VAL A 206 -3.81 12.54 15.16
C VAL A 206 -3.52 11.85 16.50
N HIS A 207 -3.74 10.55 16.55
CA HIS A 207 -3.43 9.74 17.73
C HIS A 207 -2.00 9.21 17.61
N HIS A 208 -1.07 9.81 18.37
CA HIS A 208 0.25 9.23 18.57
C HIS A 208 0.16 8.19 19.68
N LEU A 209 0.15 6.91 19.31
CA LEU A 209 0.40 5.86 20.29
C LEU A 209 1.85 6.00 20.74
N LEU A 210 2.08 6.51 21.96
CA LEU A 210 3.38 6.46 22.59
C LEU A 210 3.72 4.98 22.78
N GLY A 211 4.48 4.43 21.84
CA GLY A 211 4.96 3.05 21.92
C GLY A 211 5.67 2.82 23.25
N TYR A 212 5.42 1.67 23.86
CA TYR A 212 6.09 1.27 25.07
C TYR A 212 7.61 1.18 24.81
N ARG A 213 8.38 2.15 25.30
CA ARG A 213 9.85 2.07 25.35
C ARG A 213 10.22 1.11 26.48
N ASN A 214 10.20 -0.20 26.21
CA ASN A 214 10.94 -1.09 27.09
C ASN A 214 12.42 -0.83 26.85
N SER A 215 13.05 -0.16 27.80
CA SER A 215 14.51 -0.13 27.90
C SER A 215 15.00 -1.55 28.15
N SER A 216 15.99 -1.97 27.35
CA SER A 216 16.75 -3.24 27.43
C SER A 216 15.99 -4.52 27.10
N GLY A 217 16.19 -5.00 25.86
CA GLY A 217 15.78 -6.33 25.39
C GLY A 217 14.77 -6.22 24.26
N GLY A 218 15.23 -6.42 23.02
CA GLY A 218 14.33 -6.61 21.89
C GLY A 218 13.38 -7.75 22.23
N TRP A 219 12.09 -7.46 22.36
CA TRP A 219 11.05 -8.44 22.59
C TRP A 219 10.93 -9.45 21.44
N TRP A 220 11.59 -9.17 20.30
CA TRP A 220 11.77 -10.00 19.11
C TRP A 220 13.01 -10.94 19.13
N ASN A 221 13.73 -11.03 20.26
CA ASN A 221 14.85 -11.97 20.42
C ASN A 221 14.50 -13.15 21.35
N GLY A 222 13.23 -13.33 21.70
CA GLY A 222 12.76 -14.40 22.59
C GLY A 222 12.14 -15.57 21.80
N GLY A 223 11.90 -16.69 22.48
CA GLY A 223 11.28 -17.87 21.85
C GLY A 223 9.82 -17.68 21.37
N TYR A 224 9.25 -16.49 21.54
CA TYR A 224 7.87 -16.14 21.19
C TYR A 224 7.77 -14.87 20.33
N GLY A 225 8.90 -14.41 19.80
CA GLY A 225 9.04 -13.20 19.01
C GLY A 225 10.51 -12.92 18.89
#